data_AF-A0A3L6JA05-F1
#
_entry.id   AF-A0A3L6JA05-F1
#
_cell.length_a   1.000
_cell.length_b   1.000
_cell.length_c   1.000
_cell.angle_alpha   90.00
_cell.angle_beta   90.00
_cell.angle_gamma   90.00
#
_symmetry.space_group_name_H-M   'P 1'
#
loop_
_entity.id
_entity.type
_entity.pdbx_description
1 polymer ?
#
loop_
_entity_poly.entity_id
_entity_poly.type
_entity_poly.pdbx_seq_one_letter_code
_entity_poly.pdbx_strand_id
1 'polypeptide(L)'
;MSGAVPVFALGLTILAVFVLLSATGYVDALLVLLSILTPLTAFLLGALGLRLFGRESEMRHDMFHSVNLWIGIGLIMLSLSEAAAILLSITATPLQIEATIGLMQLPGLLLWGFGVLQYLQSANSSLEFAETGRLWMILLVVTSLATLILIAAIALYMPGTGVIENVVLSPIVVGQGMLATIALGLVWTFRHGEIARPIFLIFCGFLLYLIRTVHWAFTVSTIGTPLNGVIAIEAYIFLGAALVLARNLGVRVK
;
A
#
# COMPACT_ATOMS: atom_id res chain seq x y z
N MET A 1 -3.09 12.91 18.54
CA MET A 1 -3.18 11.45 18.76
C MET A 1 -4.61 10.95 18.84
N SER A 2 -5.58 11.66 19.46
CA SER A 2 -6.94 11.13 19.69
C SER A 2 -7.69 10.65 18.44
N GLY A 3 -7.47 11.25 17.27
CA GLY A 3 -8.15 10.86 16.03
C GLY A 3 -7.70 9.52 15.40
N ALA A 4 -6.45 9.09 15.64
CA ALA A 4 -5.93 7.83 15.08
C ALA A 4 -6.19 6.62 16.00
N VAL A 5 -6.47 6.86 17.28
CA VAL A 5 -6.84 5.82 18.27
C VAL A 5 -8.00 4.94 17.79
N PRO A 6 -9.13 5.46 17.29
CA PRO A 6 -10.22 4.60 16.81
C PRO A 6 -9.81 3.74 15.60
N VAL A 7 -8.90 4.23 14.75
CA VAL A 7 -8.40 3.49 13.59
C VAL A 7 -7.52 2.31 14.03
N PHE A 8 -6.61 2.53 14.97
CA PHE A 8 -5.81 1.43 15.55
C PHE A 8 -6.63 0.46 16.39
N ALA A 9 -7.62 0.95 17.13
CA ALA A 9 -8.53 0.09 17.90
C ALA A 9 -9.32 -0.84 16.98
N LEU A 10 -9.74 -0.35 15.80
CA LEU A 10 -10.37 -1.17 14.77
C LEU A 10 -9.42 -2.29 14.30
N GLY A 11 -8.16 -1.96 13.99
CA GLY A 11 -7.15 -2.95 13.56
C GLY A 11 -6.90 -4.03 14.61
N LEU A 12 -6.63 -3.61 15.85
CA LEU A 12 -6.48 -4.54 16.98
C LEU A 12 -7.70 -5.44 17.18
N THR A 13 -8.91 -4.91 16.98
CA THR A 13 -10.15 -5.70 17.07
C THR A 13 -10.21 -6.76 15.97
N ILE A 14 -9.88 -6.38 14.72
CA ILE A 14 -9.85 -7.31 13.60
C ILE A 14 -8.78 -8.40 13.80
N LEU A 15 -7.59 -8.01 14.26
CA LEU A 15 -6.52 -8.95 14.60
C LEU A 15 -6.94 -9.92 15.73
N ALA A 16 -7.61 -9.42 16.77
CA ALA A 16 -8.11 -10.25 17.86
C ALA A 16 -9.16 -11.26 17.37
N VAL A 17 -10.09 -10.82 16.51
CA VAL A 17 -11.09 -11.70 15.88
C VAL A 17 -10.42 -12.76 15.00
N PHE A 18 -9.39 -12.39 14.24
CA PHE A 18 -8.60 -13.34 13.45
C PHE A 18 -7.95 -14.41 14.32
N VAL A 19 -7.24 -14.01 15.39
CA VAL A 19 -6.58 -14.96 16.29
C VAL A 19 -7.59 -15.90 16.94
N LEU A 20 -8.73 -15.38 17.40
CA LEU A 20 -9.79 -16.18 18.03
C LEU A 20 -10.37 -17.20 17.06
N LEU A 21 -10.79 -16.78 15.86
CA LEU A 21 -11.40 -17.66 14.87
C LEU A 21 -10.41 -18.70 14.32
N SER A 22 -9.14 -18.31 14.14
CA SER A 22 -8.07 -19.21 13.75
C SER A 22 -7.80 -20.28 14.82
N ALA A 23 -7.70 -19.88 16.09
CA ALA A 23 -7.46 -20.81 17.20
C ALA A 23 -8.62 -21.80 17.43
N THR A 24 -9.83 -21.41 17.08
CA THR A 24 -11.05 -22.22 17.21
C THR A 24 -11.38 -23.05 15.95
N GLY A 25 -10.58 -22.92 14.89
CA GLY A 25 -10.74 -23.71 13.66
C GLY A 25 -11.84 -23.25 12.70
N TYR A 26 -12.44 -22.07 12.91
CA TYR A 26 -13.48 -21.50 12.04
C TYR A 26 -12.90 -20.77 10.83
N VAL A 27 -12.08 -21.46 10.03
CA VAL A 27 -11.35 -20.87 8.89
C VAL A 27 -12.31 -20.35 7.80
N ASP A 28 -13.38 -21.08 7.49
CA ASP A 28 -14.33 -20.66 6.45
C ASP A 28 -15.09 -19.37 6.81
N ALA A 29 -15.52 -19.27 8.07
CA ALA A 29 -16.17 -18.05 8.57
C ALA A 29 -15.22 -16.86 8.55
N LEU A 30 -13.94 -17.10 8.86
CA LEU A 30 -12.89 -16.09 8.80
C LEU A 30 -12.64 -15.62 7.36
N LEU A 31 -12.66 -16.52 6.38
CA LEU A 31 -12.53 -16.17 4.97
C LEU A 31 -13.69 -15.31 4.47
N VAL A 32 -14.92 -15.66 4.83
CA VAL A 32 -16.12 -14.86 4.49
C VAL A 32 -16.06 -13.49 5.15
N LEU A 33 -15.62 -13.42 6.41
CA LEU A 33 -15.48 -12.14 7.09
C LEU A 33 -14.43 -11.26 6.40
N LEU A 34 -13.26 -11.81 6.10
CA LEU A 34 -12.15 -11.07 5.51
C LEU A 34 -12.42 -10.65 4.06
N SER A 35 -13.17 -11.43 3.29
CA SER A 35 -13.60 -11.03 1.94
C SER A 35 -14.49 -9.80 1.97
N ILE A 36 -15.27 -9.59 3.04
CA ILE A 36 -16.08 -8.37 3.18
C ILE A 36 -15.26 -7.23 3.77
N LEU A 37 -14.52 -7.50 4.86
CA LEU A 37 -13.83 -6.45 5.61
C LEU A 37 -12.65 -5.83 4.84
N THR A 38 -11.93 -6.60 4.02
CA THR A 38 -10.76 -6.10 3.28
C THR A 38 -11.12 -4.97 2.30
N PRO A 39 -12.01 -5.19 1.30
CA PRO A 39 -12.43 -4.13 0.39
C PRO A 39 -13.16 -2.99 1.11
N LEU A 40 -13.97 -3.30 2.13
CA LEU A 40 -14.71 -2.29 2.90
C LEU A 40 -13.77 -1.35 3.65
N THR A 41 -12.74 -1.88 4.30
CA THR A 41 -11.75 -1.08 5.04
C THR A 41 -10.99 -0.15 4.09
N ALA A 42 -10.53 -0.68 2.95
CA ALA A 42 -9.89 0.13 1.91
C ALA A 42 -10.81 1.25 1.41
N PHE A 43 -12.08 0.93 1.13
CA PHE A 43 -13.06 1.91 0.66
C PHE A 43 -13.32 3.01 1.68
N LEU A 44 -13.61 2.66 2.94
CA LEU A 44 -13.94 3.62 3.99
C LEU A 44 -12.77 4.56 4.29
N LEU A 45 -11.56 4.03 4.37
CA LEU A 45 -10.35 4.84 4.62
C LEU A 45 -9.96 5.68 3.39
N GLY A 46 -10.15 5.16 2.19
CA GLY A 46 -9.97 5.91 0.95
C GLY A 46 -10.96 7.06 0.80
N ALA A 47 -12.25 6.80 1.06
CA ALA A 47 -13.31 7.81 1.08
C ALA A 47 -13.08 8.86 2.17
N LEU A 48 -12.57 8.45 3.33
CA LEU A 48 -12.12 9.37 4.37
C LEU A 48 -10.98 10.27 3.85
N GLY A 49 -9.98 9.70 3.18
CA GLY A 49 -8.90 10.46 2.53
C GLY A 49 -9.42 11.52 1.56
N LEU A 50 -10.32 11.13 0.64
CA LEU A 50 -10.97 12.06 -0.27
C LEU A 50 -11.75 13.16 0.46
N ARG A 51 -12.46 12.83 1.55
CA ARG A 51 -13.20 13.82 2.33
C ARG A 51 -12.26 14.81 3.02
N LEU A 52 -11.13 14.34 3.52
CA LEU A 52 -10.16 15.16 4.26
C LEU A 52 -9.31 16.04 3.35
N PHE A 53 -8.92 15.53 2.18
CA PHE A 53 -7.93 16.16 1.29
C PHE A 53 -8.50 16.53 -0.10
N GLY A 54 -9.76 16.23 -0.40
CA GLY A 54 -10.36 16.53 -1.72
C GLY A 54 -10.93 17.95 -1.86
N ARG A 55 -11.13 18.68 -0.75
CA ARG A 55 -11.77 20.01 -0.77
C ARG A 55 -10.79 21.19 -0.77
N GLU A 56 -9.50 20.95 -0.52
CA GLU A 56 -8.51 22.02 -0.34
C GLU A 56 -7.39 22.03 -1.40
N SER A 57 -7.43 21.15 -2.40
CA SER A 57 -6.33 20.99 -3.37
C SER A 57 -6.10 22.21 -4.28
N GLU A 58 -7.06 23.11 -4.42
CA GLU A 58 -6.93 24.27 -5.30
C GLU A 58 -6.23 25.48 -4.65
N MET A 59 -6.16 25.56 -3.31
CA MET A 59 -5.67 26.78 -2.62
C MET A 59 -4.34 26.64 -1.88
N ARG A 60 -3.81 25.42 -1.68
CA ARG A 60 -2.50 25.21 -1.04
C ARG A 60 -1.63 24.31 -1.91
N HIS A 61 -0.52 24.83 -2.42
CA HIS A 61 0.57 24.06 -3.07
C HIS A 61 1.34 23.22 -2.03
N ASP A 62 0.62 22.49 -1.16
CA ASP A 62 1.23 21.62 -0.17
C ASP A 62 1.39 20.22 -0.76
N MET A 63 2.61 19.86 -1.12
CA MET A 63 2.91 18.55 -1.72
C MET A 63 2.65 17.40 -0.74
N PHE A 64 2.66 17.66 0.57
CA PHE A 64 2.25 16.66 1.57
C PHE A 64 0.74 16.42 1.52
N HIS A 65 -0.06 17.46 1.27
CA HIS A 65 -1.50 17.32 1.03
C HIS A 65 -1.78 16.44 -0.20
N SER A 66 -1.07 16.68 -1.30
CA SER A 66 -1.18 15.90 -2.54
C SER A 66 -0.87 14.41 -2.32
N VAL A 67 0.19 14.06 -1.57
CA VAL A 67 0.49 12.66 -1.21
C VAL A 67 -0.69 11.98 -0.54
N ASN A 68 -1.27 12.63 0.47
CA ASN A 68 -2.37 12.07 1.23
C ASN A 68 -3.64 11.90 0.37
N LEU A 69 -3.89 12.83 -0.55
CA LEU A 69 -4.96 12.70 -1.54
C LEU A 69 -4.74 11.48 -2.46
N TRP A 70 -3.53 11.32 -3.01
CA TRP A 70 -3.19 10.19 -3.86
C TRP A 70 -3.27 8.85 -3.12
N ILE A 71 -2.87 8.80 -1.85
CA ILE A 71 -3.05 7.62 -1.00
C ILE A 71 -4.54 7.27 -0.84
N GLY A 72 -5.38 8.27 -0.58
CA GLY A 72 -6.83 8.10 -0.47
C GLY A 72 -7.47 7.55 -1.75
N ILE A 73 -7.13 8.11 -2.91
CA ILE A 73 -7.61 7.61 -4.21
C ILE A 73 -7.10 6.19 -4.47
N GLY A 74 -5.82 5.92 -4.18
CA GLY A 74 -5.24 4.60 -4.36
C GLY A 74 -5.91 3.54 -3.48
N LEU A 75 -6.32 3.87 -2.25
CA LEU A 75 -7.09 2.97 -1.39
C LEU A 75 -8.45 2.60 -1.99
N ILE A 76 -9.13 3.54 -2.67
CA ILE A 76 -10.39 3.26 -3.38
C ILE A 76 -10.14 2.32 -4.56
N MET A 77 -9.07 2.55 -5.33
CA MET A 77 -8.70 1.66 -6.45
C MET A 77 -8.34 0.26 -5.96
N LEU A 78 -7.62 0.15 -4.84
CA LEU A 78 -7.34 -1.14 -4.23
C LEU A 78 -8.61 -1.82 -3.73
N SER A 79 -9.56 -1.10 -3.15
CA SER A 79 -10.88 -1.66 -2.78
C SER A 79 -11.58 -2.33 -3.96
N LEU A 80 -11.56 -1.70 -5.14
CA LEU A 80 -12.13 -2.27 -6.36
C LEU A 80 -11.38 -3.54 -6.79
N SER A 81 -10.06 -3.55 -6.67
CA SER A 81 -9.25 -4.73 -6.95
C SER A 81 -9.53 -5.88 -5.97
N GLU A 82 -9.68 -5.61 -4.67
CA GLU A 82 -10.06 -6.61 -3.68
C GLU A 82 -11.46 -7.18 -3.95
N ALA A 83 -12.42 -6.32 -4.32
CA ALA A 83 -13.75 -6.75 -4.71
C ALA A 83 -13.71 -7.64 -5.96
N ALA A 84 -12.93 -7.25 -6.97
CA ALA A 84 -12.74 -8.05 -8.18
C ALA A 84 -12.07 -9.40 -7.87
N ALA A 85 -11.12 -9.43 -6.94
CA ALA A 85 -10.47 -10.67 -6.52
C ALA A 85 -11.46 -11.70 -5.99
N ILE A 86 -12.42 -11.25 -5.18
CA ILE A 86 -13.48 -12.11 -4.63
C ILE A 86 -14.37 -12.64 -5.74
N LEU A 87 -14.77 -11.79 -6.68
CA LEU A 87 -15.62 -12.22 -7.81
C LEU A 87 -14.90 -13.23 -8.72
N LEU A 88 -13.61 -13.00 -8.99
CA LEU A 88 -12.81 -13.89 -9.84
C LEU A 88 -12.50 -15.23 -9.16
N SER A 89 -12.38 -15.25 -7.83
CA SER A 89 -12.17 -16.49 -7.06
C SER A 89 -13.28 -17.54 -7.24
N ILE A 90 -14.46 -17.11 -7.70
CA ILE A 90 -15.63 -17.97 -7.94
C ILE A 90 -15.58 -18.61 -9.35
N THR A 91 -14.88 -17.99 -10.31
CA THR A 91 -15.07 -18.26 -11.75
C THR A 91 -13.82 -18.59 -12.54
N ALA A 92 -12.63 -18.22 -12.05
CA ALA A 92 -11.38 -18.33 -12.80
C ALA A 92 -10.40 -19.34 -12.20
N THR A 93 -9.39 -19.74 -12.98
CA THR A 93 -8.30 -20.59 -12.48
C THR A 93 -7.31 -19.76 -11.64
N PRO A 94 -6.60 -20.36 -10.67
CA PRO A 94 -5.68 -19.62 -9.78
C PRO A 94 -4.69 -18.70 -10.51
N LEU A 95 -4.03 -19.20 -11.56
CA LEU A 95 -3.08 -18.44 -12.38
C LEU A 95 -3.71 -17.22 -13.08
N GLN A 96 -4.97 -17.33 -13.53
CA GLN A 96 -5.67 -16.22 -14.19
C GLN A 96 -6.11 -15.17 -13.17
N ILE A 97 -6.53 -15.62 -11.98
CA ILE A 97 -6.90 -14.77 -10.86
C ILE A 97 -5.71 -13.89 -10.47
N GLU A 98 -4.53 -14.47 -10.32
CA GLU A 98 -3.34 -13.78 -9.84
C GLU A 98 -2.86 -12.68 -10.80
N ALA A 99 -2.69 -13.01 -12.08
CA ALA A 99 -2.29 -12.02 -13.08
C ALA A 99 -3.33 -10.88 -13.21
N THR A 100 -4.62 -11.21 -13.20
CA THR A 100 -5.69 -10.23 -13.35
C THR A 100 -5.76 -9.27 -12.16
N ILE A 101 -5.65 -9.79 -10.94
CA ILE A 101 -5.65 -8.97 -9.73
C ILE A 101 -4.41 -8.09 -9.67
N GLY A 102 -3.23 -8.63 -10.01
CA GLY A 102 -2.00 -7.83 -10.07
C GLY A 102 -2.17 -6.62 -10.99
N LEU A 103 -2.74 -6.82 -12.18
CA LEU A 103 -3.04 -5.75 -13.12
C LEU A 103 -4.09 -4.76 -12.59
N MET A 104 -5.12 -5.23 -11.86
CA MET A 104 -6.14 -4.37 -11.26
C MET A 104 -5.63 -3.53 -10.09
N GLN A 105 -4.58 -3.98 -9.39
CA GLN A 105 -3.94 -3.21 -8.31
C GLN A 105 -3.02 -2.10 -8.85
N LEU A 106 -2.43 -2.29 -10.03
CA LEU A 106 -1.46 -1.35 -10.61
C LEU A 106 -1.92 0.11 -10.60
N PRO A 107 -3.14 0.48 -11.02
CA PRO A 107 -3.59 1.87 -10.95
C PRO A 107 -3.51 2.45 -9.53
N GLY A 108 -3.94 1.70 -8.51
CA GLY A 108 -3.86 2.14 -7.12
C GLY A 108 -2.42 2.35 -6.65
N LEU A 109 -1.52 1.44 -7.02
CA LEU A 109 -0.11 1.50 -6.65
C LEU A 109 0.65 2.60 -7.39
N LEU A 110 0.31 2.83 -8.65
CA LEU A 110 0.85 3.95 -9.42
C LEU A 110 0.45 5.27 -8.79
N LEU A 111 -0.80 5.43 -8.34
CA LEU A 111 -1.25 6.63 -7.63
C LEU A 111 -0.45 6.85 -6.34
N TRP A 112 -0.23 5.80 -5.54
CA TRP A 112 0.64 5.89 -4.37
C TRP A 112 2.07 6.31 -4.76
N GLY A 113 2.60 5.73 -5.83
CA GLY A 113 3.91 6.08 -6.36
C GLY A 113 4.01 7.53 -6.80
N PHE A 114 3.03 8.02 -7.56
CA PHE A 114 2.96 9.42 -7.99
C PHE A 114 2.96 10.36 -6.79
N GLY A 115 2.16 10.09 -5.76
CA GLY A 115 2.14 10.92 -4.56
C GLY A 115 3.51 10.97 -3.87
N VAL A 116 4.08 9.81 -3.53
CA VAL A 116 5.37 9.71 -2.81
C VAL A 116 6.51 10.33 -3.60
N LEU A 117 6.57 10.09 -4.91
CA LEU A 117 7.63 10.62 -5.77
C LEU A 117 7.52 12.14 -5.95
N GLN A 118 6.31 12.69 -6.09
CA GLN A 118 6.10 14.15 -6.11
C GLN A 118 6.60 14.80 -4.81
N TYR A 119 6.33 14.16 -3.67
CA TYR A 119 6.80 14.67 -2.39
C TYR A 119 8.31 14.51 -2.20
N LEU A 120 8.91 13.42 -2.68
CA LEU A 120 10.36 13.28 -2.73
C LEU A 120 11.00 14.38 -3.57
N GLN A 121 10.44 14.67 -4.75
CA GLN A 121 10.91 15.76 -5.61
C GLN A 121 10.82 17.11 -4.91
N SER A 122 9.70 17.38 -4.24
CA SER A 122 9.50 18.61 -3.46
C SER A 122 10.51 18.71 -2.32
N ALA A 123 10.68 17.66 -1.52
CA ALA A 123 11.65 17.61 -0.44
C ALA A 123 13.09 17.79 -0.96
N ASN A 124 13.43 17.15 -2.08
CA ASN A 124 14.73 17.30 -2.73
C ASN A 124 14.97 18.74 -3.22
N SER A 125 13.96 19.42 -3.73
CA SER A 125 14.09 20.83 -4.14
C SER A 125 14.32 21.78 -2.97
N SER A 126 13.83 21.45 -1.77
CA SER A 126 14.00 22.29 -0.58
C SER A 126 15.28 21.97 0.20
N LEU A 127 15.76 20.74 0.15
CA LEU A 127 16.91 20.25 0.93
C LEU A 127 18.16 19.98 0.07
N GLU A 128 18.03 20.08 -1.25
CA GLU A 128 19.11 19.95 -2.24
C GLU A 128 19.95 18.66 -2.09
N PHE A 129 19.30 17.52 -1.77
CA PHE A 129 20.02 16.25 -1.56
C PHE A 129 20.75 15.76 -2.81
N ALA A 130 20.16 15.98 -3.99
CA ALA A 130 20.73 15.60 -5.27
C ALA A 130 20.19 16.48 -6.39
N GLU A 131 20.94 16.55 -7.50
CA GLU A 131 20.42 17.10 -8.75
C GLU A 131 19.19 16.31 -9.21
N THR A 132 18.09 16.99 -9.50
CA THR A 132 16.79 16.38 -9.82
C THR A 132 16.91 15.35 -10.95
N GLY A 133 17.63 15.65 -12.03
CA GLY A 133 17.82 14.71 -13.14
C GLY A 133 18.57 13.43 -12.74
N ARG A 134 19.56 13.55 -11.85
CA ARG A 134 20.35 12.41 -11.36
C ARG A 134 19.53 11.52 -10.44
N LEU A 135 18.68 12.09 -9.57
CA LEU A 135 17.79 11.33 -8.69
C LEU A 135 16.83 10.44 -9.49
N TRP A 136 16.17 11.00 -10.51
CA TRP A 136 15.27 10.23 -11.39
C TRP A 136 15.99 9.13 -12.15
N MET A 137 17.18 9.42 -12.67
CA MET A 137 17.99 8.43 -13.38
C MET A 137 18.37 7.26 -12.45
N ILE A 138 18.80 7.54 -11.22
CA ILE A 138 19.13 6.51 -10.23
C ILE A 138 17.90 5.66 -9.91
N LEU A 139 16.75 6.29 -9.63
CA LEU A 139 15.51 5.57 -9.32
C LEU A 139 15.11 4.65 -10.47
N LEU A 140 15.14 5.13 -11.71
CA LEU A 140 14.79 4.35 -12.89
C LEU A 140 15.75 3.18 -13.12
N VAL A 141 17.06 3.41 -13.04
CA VAL A 141 18.06 2.36 -13.24
C VAL A 141 17.97 1.30 -12.16
N VAL A 142 17.90 1.70 -10.88
CA VAL A 142 17.84 0.76 -9.75
C VAL A 142 16.55 -0.06 -9.78
N THR A 143 15.39 0.56 -10.03
CA THR A 143 14.12 -0.16 -10.11
C THR A 143 14.06 -1.10 -11.30
N SER A 144 14.54 -0.67 -12.48
CA SER A 144 14.58 -1.52 -13.68
C SER A 144 15.49 -2.73 -13.46
N LEU A 145 16.69 -2.50 -12.93
CA LEU A 145 17.65 -3.57 -12.64
C LEU A 145 17.09 -4.55 -11.59
N ALA A 146 16.55 -4.03 -10.48
CA ALA A 146 15.95 -4.86 -9.43
C ALA A 146 14.76 -5.69 -9.96
N THR A 147 13.94 -5.12 -10.85
CA THR A 147 12.83 -5.83 -11.49
C THR A 147 13.34 -6.97 -12.37
N LEU A 148 14.34 -6.72 -13.23
CA LEU A 148 14.93 -7.75 -14.07
C LEU A 148 15.58 -8.87 -13.25
N ILE A 149 16.29 -8.51 -12.17
CA ILE A 149 16.90 -9.48 -11.25
C ILE A 149 15.81 -10.34 -10.59
N LEU A 150 14.72 -9.72 -10.13
CA LEU A 150 13.63 -10.45 -9.47
C LEU A 150 12.92 -11.41 -10.43
N ILE A 151 12.65 -10.98 -11.67
CA ILE A 151 12.08 -11.84 -12.71
C ILE A 151 12.99 -13.05 -12.95
N ALA A 152 14.30 -12.82 -13.10
CA ALA A 152 15.27 -13.89 -13.30
C ALA A 152 15.34 -14.83 -12.09
N ALA A 153 15.32 -14.29 -10.87
CA ALA A 153 15.34 -15.09 -9.65
C ALA A 153 14.10 -16.00 -9.55
N ILE A 154 12.89 -15.46 -9.75
CA ILE A 154 11.66 -16.27 -9.69
C ILE A 154 11.67 -17.34 -10.78
N ALA A 155 12.09 -17.02 -12.00
CA ALA A 155 12.19 -17.99 -13.09
C ALA A 155 13.17 -19.14 -12.80
N LEU A 156 14.27 -18.87 -12.09
CA LEU A 156 15.27 -19.88 -11.72
C LEU A 156 14.85 -20.74 -10.53
N TYR A 157 14.25 -20.13 -9.50
CA TYR A 157 13.93 -20.82 -8.25
C TYR A 157 12.51 -21.40 -8.20
N MET A 158 11.59 -20.92 -9.05
CA MET A 158 10.18 -21.34 -9.09
C MET A 158 9.68 -21.60 -10.53
N PRO A 159 10.26 -22.59 -11.25
CA PRO A 159 9.95 -22.83 -12.66
C PRO A 159 8.50 -23.27 -12.96
N GLY A 160 7.71 -23.56 -11.92
CA GLY A 160 6.27 -23.89 -12.05
C GLY A 160 5.33 -22.68 -12.02
N THR A 161 5.85 -21.47 -11.78
CA THR A 161 5.05 -20.22 -11.81
C THR A 161 4.86 -19.73 -13.24
N GLY A 162 3.72 -19.12 -13.54
CA GLY A 162 3.43 -18.61 -14.89
C GLY A 162 4.36 -17.45 -15.24
N VAL A 163 5.01 -17.49 -16.41
CA VAL A 163 5.91 -16.41 -16.87
C VAL A 163 5.21 -15.04 -16.88
N ILE A 164 3.95 -15.00 -17.29
CA ILE A 164 3.14 -13.78 -17.34
C ILE A 164 2.93 -13.21 -15.93
N GLU A 165 2.63 -14.05 -14.96
CA GLU A 165 2.43 -13.64 -13.57
C GLU A 165 3.70 -13.03 -12.98
N ASN A 166 4.85 -13.68 -13.21
CA ASN A 166 6.14 -13.18 -12.74
C ASN A 166 6.49 -11.80 -13.31
N VAL A 167 6.17 -11.56 -14.58
CA VAL A 167 6.38 -10.27 -15.25
C VAL A 167 5.46 -9.18 -14.71
N VAL A 168 4.25 -9.54 -14.24
CA VAL A 168 3.30 -8.59 -13.63
C VAL A 168 3.63 -8.31 -12.16
N LEU A 169 3.94 -9.35 -11.37
CA LEU A 169 4.18 -9.22 -9.93
C LEU A 169 5.54 -8.61 -9.59
N SER A 170 6.58 -8.90 -10.37
CA SER A 170 7.93 -8.40 -10.06
C SER A 170 8.03 -6.86 -10.02
N PRO A 171 7.50 -6.11 -11.01
CA PRO A 171 7.44 -4.65 -10.93
C PRO A 171 6.64 -4.14 -9.74
N ILE A 172 5.58 -4.85 -9.32
CA ILE A 172 4.76 -4.49 -8.17
C ILE A 172 5.59 -4.61 -6.87
N VAL A 173 6.26 -5.74 -6.67
CA VAL A 173 7.13 -5.98 -5.51
C VAL A 173 8.24 -4.93 -5.44
N VAL A 174 8.95 -4.70 -6.55
CA VAL A 174 10.05 -3.73 -6.60
C VAL A 174 9.55 -2.30 -6.42
N GLY A 175 8.43 -1.93 -7.04
CA GLY A 175 7.79 -0.63 -6.87
C GLY A 175 7.42 -0.37 -5.43
N GLN A 176 6.76 -1.32 -4.77
CA GLN A 176 6.42 -1.23 -3.34
C GLN A 176 7.66 -1.12 -2.45
N GLY A 177 8.70 -1.91 -2.73
CA GLY A 177 9.99 -1.82 -2.04
C GLY A 177 10.63 -0.43 -2.17
N MET A 178 10.57 0.16 -3.36
CA MET A 178 11.02 1.53 -3.59
C MET A 178 10.19 2.52 -2.76
N LEU A 179 8.86 2.44 -2.78
CA LEU A 179 8.00 3.36 -2.00
C LEU A 179 8.27 3.26 -0.50
N ALA A 180 8.41 2.06 0.04
CA ALA A 180 8.76 1.84 1.43
C ALA A 180 10.14 2.44 1.77
N THR A 181 11.14 2.24 0.90
CA THR A 181 12.49 2.79 1.10
C THR A 181 12.51 4.31 1.07
N ILE A 182 11.78 4.92 0.13
CA ILE A 182 11.63 6.38 0.05
C ILE A 182 10.93 6.91 1.31
N ALA A 183 9.81 6.29 1.71
CA ALA A 183 9.10 6.68 2.92
C ALA A 183 9.99 6.61 4.16
N LEU A 184 10.79 5.54 4.31
CA LEU A 184 11.76 5.40 5.39
C LEU A 184 12.83 6.52 5.37
N GLY A 185 13.38 6.82 4.19
CA GLY A 185 14.31 7.92 4.00
C GLY A 185 13.71 9.27 4.43
N LEU A 186 12.45 9.53 4.06
CA LEU A 186 11.73 10.73 4.45
C LEU A 186 11.46 10.79 5.96
N VAL A 187 11.10 9.67 6.60
CA VAL A 187 10.96 9.59 8.07
C VAL A 187 12.26 9.97 8.75
N TRP A 188 13.39 9.43 8.28
CA TRP A 188 14.70 9.69 8.86
C TRP A 188 15.08 11.17 8.73
N THR A 189 14.88 11.74 7.54
CA THR A 189 15.12 13.17 7.27
C THR A 189 14.28 14.07 8.17
N PHE A 190 12.98 13.79 8.30
CA PHE A 190 12.05 14.62 9.06
C PHE A 190 11.87 14.18 10.52
N ARG A 191 12.77 13.35 11.08
CA ARG A 191 12.59 12.67 12.37
C ARG A 191 12.21 13.54 13.57
N HIS A 192 12.54 14.84 13.53
CA HIS A 192 12.20 15.81 14.59
C HIS A 192 10.92 16.62 14.32
N GLY A 193 10.37 16.54 13.10
CA GLY A 193 9.17 17.28 12.70
C GLY A 193 7.87 16.54 12.98
N GLU A 194 6.77 17.28 13.09
CA GLU A 194 5.44 16.67 13.31
C GLU A 194 4.97 15.80 12.11
N ILE A 195 5.55 16.04 10.93
CA ILE A 195 5.27 15.31 9.67
C ILE A 195 5.88 13.89 9.67
N ALA A 196 6.92 13.61 10.47
CA ALA A 196 7.52 12.26 10.51
C ALA A 196 6.52 11.19 10.96
N ARG A 197 5.58 11.53 11.83
CA ARG A 197 4.58 10.58 12.35
C ARG A 197 3.66 10.02 11.25
N PRO A 198 2.94 10.84 10.47
CA PRO A 198 2.14 10.31 9.37
C PRO A 198 2.99 9.62 8.30
N ILE A 199 4.19 10.11 7.97
CA ILE A 199 5.08 9.42 7.01
C ILE A 199 5.50 8.04 7.54
N PHE A 200 5.77 7.90 8.85
CA PHE A 200 6.09 6.62 9.46
C PHE A 200 4.94 5.62 9.36
N LEU A 201 3.70 6.09 9.53
CA LEU A 201 2.53 5.23 9.31
C LEU A 201 2.37 4.83 7.84
N ILE A 202 2.65 5.74 6.90
CA ILE A 202 2.70 5.41 5.46
C ILE A 202 3.75 4.33 5.18
N PHE A 203 4.94 4.48 5.76
CA PHE A 203 6.00 3.47 5.68
C PHE A 203 5.52 2.11 6.21
N CYS A 204 4.90 2.05 7.39
CA CYS A 204 4.37 0.81 7.94
C CYS A 204 3.31 0.18 7.02
N GLY A 205 2.42 1.00 6.44
CA GLY A 205 1.42 0.54 5.48
C GLY A 205 2.04 -0.06 4.22
N PHE A 206 3.01 0.63 3.61
CA PHE A 206 3.75 0.10 2.45
C PHE A 206 4.56 -1.14 2.78
N LEU A 207 5.18 -1.20 3.96
CA LEU A 207 5.95 -2.37 4.38
C LEU A 207 5.05 -3.61 4.55
N LEU A 208 3.88 -3.47 5.18
CA LEU A 208 2.93 -4.58 5.29
C LEU A 208 2.39 -5.00 3.93
N TYR A 209 2.08 -4.04 3.05
CA TYR A 209 1.63 -4.35 1.70
C TYR A 209 2.73 -5.02 0.86
N LEU A 210 3.99 -4.63 1.06
CA LEU A 210 5.14 -5.30 0.45
C LEU A 210 5.28 -6.73 0.97
N ILE A 211 5.18 -6.96 2.28
CA ILE A 211 5.21 -8.31 2.87
C ILE A 211 4.11 -9.18 2.25
N ARG A 212 2.89 -8.64 2.12
CA ARG A 212 1.76 -9.31 1.44
C ARG A 212 2.11 -9.68 0.00
N THR A 213 2.66 -8.74 -0.77
CA THR A 213 3.00 -8.93 -2.18
C THR A 213 4.16 -9.91 -2.37
N VAL A 214 5.18 -9.86 -1.52
CA VAL A 214 6.30 -10.82 -1.51
C VAL A 214 5.80 -12.21 -1.15
N HIS A 215 4.97 -12.33 -0.10
CA HIS A 215 4.36 -13.61 0.24
C HIS A 215 3.57 -14.18 -0.93
N TRP A 216 2.80 -13.34 -1.62
CA TRP A 216 2.09 -13.74 -2.82
C TRP A 216 3.04 -14.19 -3.95
N ALA A 217 4.10 -13.44 -4.26
CA ALA A 217 5.04 -13.78 -5.34
C ALA A 217 5.87 -15.05 -5.09
N PHE A 218 6.06 -15.46 -3.83
CA PHE A 218 6.95 -16.57 -3.47
C PHE A 218 6.24 -17.79 -2.86
N THR A 219 4.93 -17.75 -2.71
CA THR A 219 4.19 -18.89 -2.14
C THR A 219 3.09 -19.35 -3.10
N VAL A 220 2.91 -20.67 -3.19
CA VAL A 220 1.77 -21.29 -3.92
C VAL A 220 0.43 -21.00 -3.20
N SER A 221 0.48 -20.35 -2.04
CA SER A 221 -0.70 -19.90 -1.30
C SER A 221 -1.39 -18.77 -2.04
N THR A 222 -2.40 -19.19 -2.80
CA THR A 222 -3.41 -18.41 -3.49
C THR A 222 -3.89 -17.17 -2.73
N ILE A 223 -4.32 -16.20 -3.53
CA ILE A 223 -5.24 -15.15 -3.12
C ILE A 223 -6.45 -15.78 -2.43
N GLY A 224 -6.78 -15.30 -1.23
CA GLY A 224 -7.87 -15.85 -0.41
C GLY A 224 -7.41 -16.67 0.80
N THR A 225 -6.14 -16.62 1.22
CA THR A 225 -5.78 -17.08 2.57
C THR A 225 -6.19 -16.06 3.64
N PRO A 226 -6.55 -16.49 4.86
CA PRO A 226 -6.91 -15.56 5.93
C PRO A 226 -5.78 -14.58 6.31
N LEU A 227 -4.53 -15.04 6.23
CA LEU A 227 -3.35 -14.22 6.51
C LEU A 227 -3.25 -13.04 5.53
N ASN A 228 -3.54 -13.29 4.24
CA ASN A 228 -3.50 -12.28 3.19
C ASN A 228 -4.51 -11.14 3.48
N GLY A 229 -5.74 -11.49 3.85
CA GLY A 229 -6.78 -10.53 4.22
C GLY A 229 -6.41 -9.67 5.43
N VAL A 230 -5.84 -10.27 6.48
CA VAL A 230 -5.42 -9.51 7.67
C VAL A 230 -4.29 -8.54 7.37
N ILE A 231 -3.24 -8.98 6.66
CA ILE A 231 -2.13 -8.09 6.32
C ILE A 231 -2.61 -6.92 5.45
N ALA A 232 -3.54 -7.17 4.52
CA ALA A 232 -4.15 -6.12 3.70
C ALA A 232 -4.91 -5.10 4.55
N ILE A 233 -5.78 -5.56 5.44
CA ILE A 233 -6.55 -4.70 6.35
C ILE A 233 -5.61 -3.85 7.21
N GLU A 234 -4.61 -4.45 7.84
CA GLU A 234 -3.65 -3.73 8.68
C GLU A 234 -2.89 -2.69 7.86
N ALA A 235 -2.42 -3.03 6.65
CA ALA A 235 -1.78 -2.07 5.76
C ALA A 235 -2.68 -0.85 5.47
N TYR A 236 -3.97 -1.09 5.17
CA TYR A 236 -4.93 -0.01 4.94
C TYR A 236 -5.19 0.82 6.19
N ILE A 237 -5.25 0.20 7.36
CA ILE A 237 -5.43 0.87 8.65
C ILE A 237 -4.25 1.80 8.96
N PHE A 238 -3.02 1.36 8.72
CA PHE A 238 -1.84 2.22 8.85
C PHE A 238 -1.91 3.45 7.93
N LEU A 239 -2.30 3.24 6.67
CA LEU A 239 -2.49 4.33 5.71
C LEU A 239 -3.63 5.26 6.13
N GLY A 240 -4.76 4.73 6.58
CA GLY A 240 -5.89 5.51 7.08
C GLY A 240 -5.55 6.32 8.34
N ALA A 241 -4.79 5.75 9.27
CA ALA A 241 -4.30 6.43 10.45
C ALA A 241 -3.33 7.56 10.07
N ALA A 242 -2.50 7.36 9.04
CA ALA A 242 -1.65 8.41 8.48
C ALA A 242 -2.47 9.60 7.97
N LEU A 243 -3.53 9.34 7.19
CA LEU A 243 -4.44 10.38 6.67
C LEU A 243 -5.07 11.21 7.81
N VAL A 244 -5.54 10.53 8.86
CA VAL A 244 -6.16 11.21 10.01
C VAL A 244 -5.14 12.04 10.80
N LEU A 245 -3.91 11.55 10.96
CA LEU A 245 -2.86 12.33 11.61
C LEU A 245 -2.44 13.53 10.77
N ALA A 246 -2.27 13.36 9.46
CA ALA A 246 -1.86 14.40 8.53
C ALA A 246 -2.85 15.59 8.52
N ARG A 247 -4.15 15.32 8.61
CA ARG A 247 -5.18 16.38 8.71
C ARG A 247 -4.92 17.37 9.84
N ASN A 248 -4.45 16.88 10.99
CA ASN A 248 -4.26 17.74 12.17
C ASN A 248 -3.05 18.68 12.04
N LEU A 249 -2.16 18.44 11.07
CA LEU A 249 -1.01 19.30 10.80
C LEU A 249 -1.44 20.57 10.04
N GLY A 250 -2.39 20.46 9.10
CA GLY A 250 -2.88 21.61 8.32
C GLY A 250 -3.67 22.65 9.13
N VAL A 251 -4.20 22.26 10.30
CA VAL A 251 -4.98 23.12 11.21
C VAL A 251 -4.10 23.98 12.13
N ARG A 252 -2.84 23.56 12.39
CA ARG A 252 -1.92 24.26 13.32
C ARG A 252 -1.07 25.35 12.69
N VAL A 253 -1.12 25.50 11.36
CA VAL A 253 -0.41 26.55 10.60
C VAL A 253 -1.35 27.73 10.28
N LYS A 254 -2.29 28.02 11.18
CA LYS A 254 -3.12 29.23 11.17
C LYS A 254 -2.96 29.90 12.53
#